data_AF-A0A9P1EC05-F1
#
_entry.id   AF-A0A9P1EC05-F1
#
_cell.length_a   1.000
_cell.length_b   1.000
_cell.length_c   1.000
_cell.angle_alpha   90.00
_cell.angle_beta   90.00
_cell.angle_gamma   90.00
#
_symmetry.space_group_name_H-M   'P 1'
#
loop_
_entity.id
_entity.type
_entity.pdbx_description
1 polymer ?
#
loop_
_entity_poly.entity_id
_entity_poly.type
_entity_poly.pdbx_seq_one_letter_code
_entity_poly.pdbx_strand_id
1 'polypeptide(L)'
;MSPRAEKSMNPVRLLSFLIAISLFLLTISSFSLLHFDTNYFIPKSVLQLILINNITSDKWNSSTTHAETEMPLLPNSSKNPNRVCEGNQTILRVYMYDLPPEFHFGLLGWKGSRNDKIWPGVDEPSKIPRYPGGLNLQHSIEYWLTLDLLSSNTYYTPTAFSRPCTVVRVRISTEADVIFVPFFASLSYNRHSKVQNDGEISKDQLLQHRVVEFLKSRDEWKRFGGRDHLVVAHHPNSMLVARKKLG
;
A
#
# COMPACT_ATOMS: atom_id res chain seq x y z
N MET A 1 -40.68 2.77 -55.43
CA MET A 1 -39.73 2.74 -54.30
C MET A 1 -38.45 3.43 -54.73
N SER A 2 -38.09 4.55 -54.11
CA SER A 2 -36.82 5.25 -54.39
C SER A 2 -35.70 4.64 -53.54
N PRO A 3 -34.53 4.29 -54.10
CA PRO A 3 -33.43 3.75 -53.31
C PRO A 3 -32.76 4.87 -52.52
N ARG A 4 -32.69 4.68 -51.21
CA ARG A 4 -32.02 5.60 -50.27
C ARG A 4 -30.52 5.52 -50.52
N ALA A 5 -29.92 6.59 -51.05
CA ALA A 5 -28.48 6.68 -51.24
C ALA A 5 -27.76 6.64 -49.87
N GLU A 6 -27.04 5.56 -49.59
CA GLU A 6 -26.10 5.49 -48.48
C GLU A 6 -24.95 6.44 -48.75
N LYS A 7 -24.89 7.52 -47.98
CA LYS A 7 -23.86 8.55 -48.08
C LYS A 7 -22.59 7.99 -47.43
N SER A 8 -21.79 7.25 -48.20
CA SER A 8 -20.49 6.73 -47.77
C SER A 8 -19.62 7.90 -47.27
N MET A 9 -19.21 7.84 -46.01
CA MET A 9 -18.47 8.91 -45.36
C MET A 9 -17.00 8.87 -45.79
N ASN A 10 -16.50 9.98 -46.35
CA ASN A 10 -15.12 10.04 -46.85
C ASN A 10 -14.10 9.63 -45.76
N PRO A 11 -13.12 8.76 -46.07
CA PRO A 11 -12.20 8.17 -45.08
C PRO A 11 -11.38 9.22 -44.32
N VAL A 12 -11.05 10.35 -44.95
CA VAL A 12 -10.37 11.48 -44.30
C VAL A 12 -11.23 12.15 -43.22
N ARG A 13 -12.56 12.24 -43.44
CA ARG A 13 -13.49 12.79 -42.45
C ARG A 13 -13.70 11.83 -41.29
N LEU A 14 -13.77 10.53 -41.56
CA LEU A 14 -13.82 9.50 -40.53
C LEU A 14 -12.56 9.53 -39.65
N LEU A 15 -11.37 9.62 -40.26
CA LEU A 15 -10.11 9.71 -39.53
C LEU A 15 -10.03 10.96 -38.65
N SER A 16 -10.44 12.12 -39.17
CA SER A 16 -10.50 13.36 -38.38
C SER A 16 -11.46 13.25 -37.20
N PHE A 17 -12.59 12.57 -37.38
CA PHE A 17 -13.57 12.34 -36.31
C PHE A 17 -13.02 11.41 -35.22
N LEU A 18 -12.31 10.35 -35.62
CA LEU A 18 -11.65 9.42 -34.68
C LEU A 18 -10.55 10.13 -33.86
N ILE A 19 -9.75 10.99 -34.49
CA ILE A 19 -8.73 11.78 -33.79
C ILE A 19 -9.41 12.72 -32.77
N ALA A 20 -10.47 13.42 -33.16
CA ALA A 20 -11.20 14.31 -32.26
C ALA A 20 -11.81 13.56 -31.05
N ILE A 21 -12.39 12.38 -31.27
CA ILE A 21 -12.92 11.52 -30.20
C ILE A 21 -11.77 11.09 -29.27
N SER A 22 -10.63 10.66 -29.82
CA SER A 22 -9.50 10.20 -29.00
C SER A 22 -8.95 11.31 -28.10
N LEU A 23 -8.84 12.54 -28.62
CA LEU A 23 -8.42 13.70 -27.85
C LEU A 23 -9.44 14.07 -26.76
N PHE A 24 -10.73 13.98 -27.06
CA PHE A 24 -11.80 14.22 -26.10
C PHE A 24 -11.82 13.18 -24.97
N LEU A 25 -11.62 11.90 -25.29
CA LEU A 25 -11.52 10.85 -24.28
C LEU A 25 -10.26 11.01 -23.42
N LEU A 26 -9.15 11.43 -24.03
CA LEU A 26 -7.91 11.72 -23.32
C LEU A 26 -8.07 12.89 -22.34
N THR A 27 -8.73 13.98 -22.74
CA THR A 27 -8.98 15.11 -21.85
C THR A 27 -9.93 14.75 -20.70
N ILE A 28 -11.00 13.98 -20.95
CA ILE A 28 -11.89 13.49 -19.89
C ILE A 28 -11.14 12.60 -18.90
N SER A 29 -10.29 11.68 -19.41
CA SER A 29 -9.50 10.79 -18.54
C SER A 29 -8.52 11.57 -17.66
N SER A 30 -7.88 12.60 -18.22
CA SER A 30 -6.97 13.49 -17.51
C SER A 30 -7.69 14.31 -16.44
N PHE A 31 -8.89 14.83 -16.76
CA PHE A 31 -9.72 15.57 -15.82
C PHE A 31 -10.26 14.68 -14.70
N SER A 32 -10.60 13.43 -15.01
CA SER A 32 -11.02 12.43 -14.03
C SER A 32 -9.90 12.12 -13.06
N LEU A 33 -8.67 11.91 -13.55
CA LEU A 33 -7.48 11.69 -12.71
C LEU A 33 -7.21 12.90 -11.79
N LEU A 34 -7.37 14.12 -12.28
CA LEU A 34 -7.23 15.34 -11.47
C LEU A 34 -8.36 15.50 -10.43
N HIS A 35 -9.58 15.01 -10.74
CA HIS A 35 -10.68 15.00 -9.78
C HIS A 35 -10.49 13.92 -8.70
N PHE A 36 -9.88 12.78 -9.04
CA PHE A 36 -9.51 11.74 -8.08
C PHE A 36 -8.43 12.20 -7.08
N ASP A 37 -7.54 13.11 -7.48
CA ASP A 37 -6.50 13.67 -6.60
C ASP A 37 -7.07 14.48 -5.42
N THR A 38 -8.31 14.97 -5.57
CA THR A 38 -8.99 15.74 -4.51
C THR A 38 -9.62 14.87 -3.42
N ASN A 39 -9.74 13.56 -3.64
CA ASN A 39 -10.32 12.61 -2.69
C ASN A 39 -9.28 11.55 -2.28
N TYR A 40 -8.29 12.00 -1.50
CA TYR A 40 -7.46 11.25 -0.55
C TYR A 40 -7.46 9.71 -0.65
N PHE A 41 -6.80 9.15 -1.66
CA PHE A 41 -6.45 7.73 -1.69
C PHE A 41 -4.98 7.43 -1.36
N ILE A 42 -4.14 8.47 -1.21
CA ILE A 42 -2.78 8.31 -0.72
C ILE A 42 -2.61 9.23 0.50
N PRO A 43 -2.44 8.68 1.71
CA PRO A 43 -2.08 9.47 2.87
C PRO A 43 -0.83 10.31 2.55
N LYS A 44 -0.86 11.61 2.85
CA LYS A 44 0.29 12.52 2.60
C LYS A 44 1.60 11.98 3.19
N SER A 45 1.53 11.20 4.27
CA SER A 45 2.66 10.48 4.87
C SER A 45 3.31 9.47 3.90
N VAL A 46 2.50 8.68 3.20
CA VAL A 46 2.97 7.70 2.20
C VAL A 46 3.52 8.43 0.98
N LEU A 47 2.84 9.49 0.51
CA LEU A 47 3.32 10.33 -0.58
C LEU A 47 4.68 10.96 -0.27
N GLN A 48 4.85 11.51 0.95
CA GLN A 48 6.10 12.13 1.37
C GLN A 48 7.21 11.10 1.54
N LEU A 49 6.91 9.87 1.99
CA LEU A 49 7.89 8.79 2.09
C LEU A 49 8.34 8.30 0.71
N ILE A 50 7.43 8.25 -0.27
CA ILE A 50 7.72 7.99 -1.68
C ILE A 50 8.57 9.14 -2.27
N LEU A 51 8.19 10.39 -2.01
CA LEU A 51 8.93 11.58 -2.44
C LEU A 51 10.33 11.65 -1.83
N ILE A 52 10.49 11.37 -0.53
CA ILE A 52 11.82 11.35 0.13
C ILE A 52 12.71 10.28 -0.51
N ASN A 53 12.17 9.09 -0.78
CA ASN A 53 12.93 8.03 -1.46
C ASN A 53 13.34 8.42 -2.89
N ASN A 54 12.45 9.06 -3.64
CA ASN A 54 12.76 9.55 -4.99
C ASN A 54 13.77 10.72 -4.95
N ILE A 55 13.62 11.68 -4.03
CA ILE A 55 14.56 12.79 -3.86
C ILE A 55 15.96 12.28 -3.44
N THR A 56 16.05 11.19 -2.67
CA THR A 56 17.36 10.58 -2.37
C THR A 56 17.97 9.84 -3.56
N SER A 57 17.17 9.44 -4.56
CA SER A 57 17.65 8.93 -5.85
C SER A 57 18.09 10.07 -6.77
N ASP A 58 17.45 11.24 -6.66
CA ASP A 58 17.61 12.37 -7.60
C ASP A 58 18.47 13.53 -7.04
N LYS A 59 19.11 13.37 -5.88
CA LYS A 59 19.99 14.42 -5.30
C LYS A 59 21.38 14.44 -5.96
N TRP A 60 21.38 14.60 -7.27
CA TRP A 60 22.43 15.31 -8.01
C TRP A 60 21.75 16.42 -8.83
N ASN A 61 22.08 17.66 -8.49
CA ASN A 61 21.82 18.90 -9.24
C ASN A 61 20.39 19.48 -9.19
N SER A 62 20.18 20.41 -8.26
CA SER A 62 19.95 21.83 -8.59
C SER A 62 19.15 22.51 -7.48
N SER A 63 19.74 23.57 -6.94
CA SER A 63 19.07 24.62 -6.19
C SER A 63 17.94 25.25 -7.02
N THR A 64 16.85 25.71 -6.39
CA THR A 64 16.24 27.06 -6.48
C THR A 64 14.86 27.07 -5.79
N THR A 65 14.43 28.28 -5.49
CA THR A 65 13.57 28.87 -4.45
C THR A 65 12.04 28.81 -4.59
N HIS A 66 11.38 28.85 -3.43
CA HIS A 66 10.08 29.42 -2.99
C HIS A 66 8.93 29.71 -3.99
N ALA A 67 7.73 29.25 -3.63
CA ALA A 67 6.50 30.06 -3.66
C ALA A 67 5.45 29.46 -2.69
N GLU A 68 5.03 30.27 -1.73
CA GLU A 68 3.94 29.98 -0.78
C GLU A 68 2.59 30.18 -1.46
N THR A 69 1.63 29.29 -1.20
CA THR A 69 0.21 29.51 -1.52
C THR A 69 -0.59 29.07 -0.30
N GLU A 70 -1.13 30.06 0.41
CA GLU A 70 -2.03 29.87 1.55
C GLU A 70 -3.34 29.21 1.11
N MET A 71 -3.84 28.28 1.93
CA MET A 71 -5.18 27.69 1.83
C MET A 71 -5.92 27.92 3.17
N PRO A 72 -7.26 28.05 3.15
CA PRO A 72 -8.02 28.68 4.23
C PRO A 72 -8.18 27.77 5.46
N LEU A 73 -8.15 28.43 6.63
CA LEU A 73 -8.29 27.88 7.96
C LEU A 73 -9.72 27.34 8.22
N LEU A 74 -9.82 26.14 8.78
CA LEU A 74 -11.02 25.61 9.44
C LEU A 74 -10.79 25.50 10.97
N PRO A 75 -11.86 25.51 11.78
CA PRO A 75 -11.85 26.16 13.09
C PRO A 75 -11.13 25.36 14.18
N ASN A 76 -10.50 26.12 15.08
CA ASN A 76 -9.86 25.67 16.32
C ASN A 76 -10.84 24.84 17.17
N SER A 77 -10.63 23.53 17.22
CA SER A 77 -11.06 22.72 18.36
C SER A 77 -9.85 22.51 19.26
N SER A 78 -9.95 23.01 20.49
CA SER A 78 -8.99 22.81 21.57
C SER A 78 -8.79 21.31 21.83
N LYS A 79 -7.79 20.70 21.19
CA LYS A 79 -7.44 19.30 21.39
C LYS A 79 -6.47 19.16 22.55
N ASN A 80 -6.98 18.55 23.62
CA ASN A 80 -6.19 17.97 24.69
C ASN A 80 -5.17 17.00 24.06
N PRO A 81 -3.85 17.13 24.29
CA PRO A 81 -2.81 16.40 23.55
C PRO A 81 -2.83 14.88 23.77
N ASN A 82 -3.66 14.39 24.70
CA ASN A 82 -3.73 12.98 25.08
C ASN A 82 -4.79 12.15 24.36
N ARG A 83 -5.59 12.72 23.45
CA ARG A 83 -6.64 11.95 22.74
C ARG A 83 -6.63 12.22 21.24
N VAL A 84 -5.61 11.69 20.57
CA VAL A 84 -5.45 11.75 19.12
C VAL A 84 -6.37 10.67 18.53
N CYS A 85 -7.38 11.08 17.76
CA CYS A 85 -8.42 10.27 17.09
C CYS A 85 -9.80 10.14 17.76
N GLU A 86 -10.16 10.95 18.76
CA GLU A 86 -11.56 11.09 19.22
C GLU A 86 -12.35 12.11 18.37
N GLY A 87 -12.51 11.84 17.07
CA GLY A 87 -13.42 12.58 16.20
C GLY A 87 -14.59 11.70 15.77
N ASN A 88 -15.74 12.30 15.45
CA ASN A 88 -16.89 11.64 14.79
C ASN A 88 -16.57 11.14 13.36
N GLN A 89 -15.31 10.81 13.07
CA GLN A 89 -14.88 10.23 11.80
C GLN A 89 -14.90 8.71 11.92
N THR A 90 -15.41 8.04 10.90
CA THR A 90 -15.35 6.58 10.80
C THR A 90 -13.89 6.16 10.66
N ILE A 91 -13.30 5.65 11.74
CA ILE A 91 -11.94 5.14 11.78
C ILE A 91 -11.98 3.64 11.50
N LEU A 92 -11.20 3.17 10.53
CA LEU A 92 -10.98 1.74 10.32
C LEU A 92 -9.97 1.22 11.35
N ARG A 93 -10.40 0.33 12.24
CA ARG A 93 -9.53 -0.31 13.24
C ARG A 93 -8.96 -1.58 12.66
N VAL A 94 -7.64 -1.66 12.59
CA VAL A 94 -6.93 -2.77 11.97
C VAL A 94 -6.10 -3.49 13.01
N TYR A 95 -6.41 -4.76 13.27
CA TYR A 95 -5.46 -5.62 13.97
C TYR A 95 -4.45 -6.15 12.96
N MET A 96 -3.16 -6.07 13.28
CA MET A 96 -2.10 -6.57 12.41
C MET A 96 -1.36 -7.68 13.15
N TYR A 97 -1.33 -8.88 12.55
CA TYR A 97 -0.62 -10.02 13.13
C TYR A 97 0.86 -9.71 13.33
N ASP A 98 1.39 -10.15 14.46
CA ASP A 98 2.81 -10.18 14.75
C ASP A 98 3.48 -11.41 14.10
N LEU A 99 3.51 -11.41 12.76
CA LEU A 99 4.18 -12.46 11.98
C LEU A 99 5.70 -12.43 12.20
N PRO A 100 6.39 -13.60 12.22
CA PRO A 100 7.85 -13.65 12.27
C PRO A 100 8.54 -12.84 11.16
N PRO A 101 9.74 -12.28 11.40
CA PRO A 101 10.46 -11.46 10.42
C PRO A 101 10.67 -12.09 9.05
N GLU A 102 10.76 -13.42 8.96
CA GLU A 102 10.89 -14.16 7.69
C GLU A 102 9.74 -13.92 6.69
N PHE A 103 8.58 -13.42 7.15
CA PHE A 103 7.43 -13.10 6.31
C PHE A 103 7.44 -11.65 5.80
N HIS A 104 8.28 -10.76 6.33
CA HIS A 104 8.25 -9.32 5.99
C HIS A 104 9.65 -8.70 5.88
N PHE A 105 10.04 -7.82 6.79
CA PHE A 105 11.31 -7.08 6.78
C PHE A 105 12.55 -8.00 6.82
N GLY A 106 12.43 -9.23 7.31
CA GLY A 106 13.50 -10.23 7.20
C GLY A 106 13.83 -10.60 5.75
N LEU A 107 12.86 -10.52 4.84
CA LEU A 107 13.10 -10.66 3.39
C LEU A 107 13.94 -9.51 2.83
N LEU A 108 13.98 -8.36 3.52
CA LEU A 108 14.81 -7.19 3.21
C LEU A 108 16.15 -7.22 3.96
N GLY A 109 16.50 -8.33 4.63
CA GLY A 109 17.75 -8.47 5.37
C GLY A 109 17.72 -7.87 6.77
N TRP A 110 16.56 -7.47 7.27
CA TRP A 110 16.41 -7.01 8.64
C TRP A 110 16.54 -8.19 9.60
N LYS A 111 17.50 -8.13 10.51
CA LYS A 111 17.84 -9.22 11.44
C LYS A 111 17.14 -9.12 12.80
N GLY A 112 16.15 -8.23 12.92
CA GLY A 112 15.62 -7.85 14.22
C GLY A 112 16.61 -6.99 15.03
N SER A 113 16.14 -6.47 16.16
CA SER A 113 17.04 -5.99 17.22
C SER A 113 17.42 -7.17 18.13
N ARG A 114 18.50 -7.08 18.90
CA ARG A 114 18.99 -8.12 19.85
C ARG A 114 17.94 -8.63 20.88
N ASN A 115 16.75 -8.04 20.90
CA ASN A 115 15.66 -8.31 21.86
C ASN A 115 14.43 -8.92 21.16
N ASP A 116 14.60 -9.77 20.15
CA ASP A 116 13.50 -10.50 19.47
C ASP A 116 12.36 -9.61 18.94
N LYS A 117 12.69 -8.37 18.55
CA LYS A 117 11.69 -7.44 18.00
C LYS A 117 11.16 -7.96 16.66
N ILE A 118 9.84 -7.89 16.50
CA ILE A 118 9.14 -8.28 15.27
C ILE A 118 9.13 -7.15 14.23
N TRP A 119 9.18 -5.88 14.65
CA TRP A 119 9.09 -4.73 13.75
C TRP A 119 10.31 -3.81 13.84
N PRO A 120 10.75 -3.19 12.72
CA PRO A 120 11.68 -2.08 12.79
C PRO A 120 11.03 -0.87 13.49
N GLY A 121 11.87 -0.01 14.09
CA GLY A 121 11.41 1.30 14.55
C GLY A 121 11.02 2.17 13.36
N VAL A 122 9.89 2.86 13.46
CA VAL A 122 9.36 3.77 12.43
C VAL A 122 9.53 5.26 12.79
N ASP A 123 10.20 5.51 13.91
CA ASP A 123 10.60 6.81 14.42
C ASP A 123 11.74 7.44 13.61
N GLU A 124 12.66 6.61 13.10
CA GLU A 124 13.79 7.05 12.28
C GLU A 124 13.73 6.39 10.88
N PRO A 125 13.27 7.10 9.84
CA PRO A 125 13.12 6.54 8.49
C PRO A 125 14.41 5.93 7.90
N SER A 126 15.58 6.44 8.30
CA SER A 126 16.89 5.93 7.89
C SER A 126 17.20 4.52 8.41
N LYS A 127 16.55 4.09 9.50
CA LYS A 127 16.71 2.76 10.11
C LYS A 127 15.73 1.73 9.55
N ILE A 128 14.76 2.16 8.75
CA ILE A 128 13.79 1.26 8.11
C ILE A 128 14.46 0.57 6.90
N PRO A 129 14.41 -0.77 6.80
CA PRO A 129 14.94 -1.49 5.65
C PRO A 129 14.29 -0.99 4.35
N ARG A 130 15.09 -0.49 3.40
CA ARG A 130 14.56 0.05 2.15
C ARG A 130 13.95 -1.04 1.29
N TYR A 131 12.79 -0.75 0.71
CA TYR A 131 12.18 -1.61 -0.29
C TYR A 131 13.03 -1.60 -1.59
N PRO A 132 13.27 -2.75 -2.24
CA PRO A 132 14.07 -2.80 -3.46
C PRO A 132 13.41 -2.02 -4.60
N GLY A 133 14.19 -1.18 -5.28
CA GLY A 133 13.74 -0.42 -6.45
C GLY A 133 13.64 -1.24 -7.74
N GLY A 134 13.59 -0.53 -8.87
CA GLY A 134 13.44 -1.12 -10.20
C GLY A 134 12.07 -1.79 -10.39
N LEU A 135 12.03 -2.91 -11.11
CA LEU A 135 10.78 -3.66 -11.37
C LEU A 135 10.08 -4.15 -10.08
N ASN A 136 10.83 -4.24 -8.97
CA ASN A 136 10.25 -4.63 -7.68
C ASN A 136 9.38 -3.53 -7.08
N LEU A 137 9.64 -2.24 -7.38
CA LEU A 137 8.96 -1.10 -6.75
C LEU A 137 7.44 -1.17 -6.93
N GLN A 138 7.00 -1.70 -8.07
CA GLN A 138 5.59 -1.91 -8.40
C GLN A 138 4.89 -2.85 -7.41
N HIS A 139 5.63 -3.67 -6.66
CA HIS A 139 5.12 -4.72 -5.76
C HIS A 139 5.28 -4.39 -4.27
N SER A 140 5.23 -3.10 -3.90
CA SER A 140 5.58 -2.61 -2.56
C SER A 140 4.39 -2.35 -1.62
N ILE A 141 3.17 -2.73 -2.00
CA ILE A 141 1.95 -2.39 -1.26
C ILE A 141 1.98 -2.97 0.16
N GLU A 142 2.39 -4.22 0.31
CA GLU A 142 2.49 -4.91 1.60
C GLU A 142 3.44 -4.18 2.56
N TYR A 143 4.55 -3.67 2.03
CA TYR A 143 5.56 -2.92 2.77
C TYR A 143 5.01 -1.57 3.25
N TRP A 144 4.37 -0.80 2.36
CA TRP A 144 3.84 0.52 2.70
C TRP A 144 2.68 0.46 3.68
N LEU A 145 1.73 -0.48 3.50
CA LEU A 145 0.63 -0.67 4.46
C LEU A 145 1.14 -1.06 5.84
N THR A 146 2.17 -1.91 5.91
CA THR A 146 2.78 -2.30 7.19
C THR A 146 3.41 -1.11 7.89
N LEU A 147 4.16 -0.27 7.17
CA LEU A 147 4.75 0.94 7.75
C LEU A 147 3.71 1.97 8.17
N ASP A 148 2.66 2.17 7.37
CA ASP A 148 1.57 3.08 7.69
C ASP A 148 0.89 2.65 9.00
N LEU A 149 0.53 1.37 9.12
CA LEU A 149 -0.05 0.80 10.34
C LEU A 149 0.90 0.84 11.55
N LEU A 150 2.20 0.59 11.36
CA LEU A 150 3.19 0.73 12.43
C LEU A 150 3.30 2.18 12.92
N SER A 151 3.20 3.15 12.01
CA SER A 151 3.28 4.57 12.32
C SER A 151 1.98 5.16 12.90
N SER A 152 0.84 4.48 12.70
CA SER A 152 -0.49 4.96 13.13
C SER A 152 -0.56 5.22 14.64
N ASN A 153 0.16 4.43 15.44
CA ASN A 153 0.19 4.54 16.90
C ASN A 153 1.37 5.35 17.44
N THR A 154 2.24 5.89 16.57
CA THR A 154 3.39 6.67 17.03
C THR A 154 2.89 8.03 17.50
N TYR A 155 2.85 8.24 18.80
CA TYR A 155 2.46 9.52 19.39
C TYR A 155 3.44 10.62 18.96
N TYR A 156 2.88 11.75 18.51
CA TYR A 156 3.48 13.08 18.56
C TYR A 156 5.01 13.14 18.39
N THR A 157 5.49 13.23 17.15
CA THR A 157 6.71 14.00 16.93
C THR A 157 6.28 15.45 16.64
N PRO A 158 6.89 16.48 17.26
CA PRO A 158 6.52 17.89 17.04
C PRO A 158 6.61 18.37 15.59
N THR A 159 7.20 17.54 14.71
CA THR A 159 7.39 17.77 13.28
C THR A 159 6.47 16.93 12.40
N ALA A 160 5.69 16.00 12.96
CA ALA A 160 4.73 15.21 12.20
C ALA A 160 3.43 15.99 12.06
N PHE A 161 3.19 16.48 10.85
CA PHE A 161 1.88 16.92 10.39
C PHE A 161 0.77 15.98 10.90
N SER A 162 -0.33 16.57 11.39
CA SER A 162 -1.50 15.83 11.86
C SER A 162 -1.95 14.81 10.83
N ARG A 163 -1.73 13.52 11.12
CA ARG A 163 -2.17 12.43 10.26
C ARG A 163 -3.70 12.42 10.27
N PRO A 164 -4.38 12.31 9.11
CA PRO A 164 -5.81 12.02 9.14
C PRO A 164 -6.01 10.66 9.81
N CYS A 165 -6.84 10.62 10.86
CA CYS A 165 -7.19 9.39 11.58
C CYS A 165 -8.20 8.57 10.75
N THR A 166 -7.78 8.06 9.58
CA THR A 166 -8.65 7.21 8.74
C THR A 166 -8.51 5.74 9.09
N VAL A 167 -7.28 5.32 9.45
CA VAL A 167 -6.94 3.94 9.81
C VAL A 167 -6.08 3.96 11.06
N VAL A 168 -6.35 3.09 12.03
CA VAL A 168 -5.55 2.95 13.25
C VAL A 168 -5.24 1.48 13.51
N ARG A 169 -3.99 1.17 13.86
CA ARG A 169 -3.60 -0.18 14.29
C ARG A 169 -4.08 -0.40 15.73
N VAL A 170 -4.97 -1.36 15.95
CA VAL A 170 -5.34 -1.79 17.31
C VAL A 170 -4.46 -2.94 17.79
N ARG A 171 -4.32 -3.08 19.11
CA ARG A 171 -3.54 -4.15 19.75
C ARG A 171 -4.35 -5.41 20.01
N ILE A 172 -5.66 -5.26 20.18
CA ILE A 172 -6.57 -6.35 20.54
C ILE A 172 -7.41 -6.70 19.31
N SER A 173 -7.40 -7.96 18.90
CA SER A 173 -8.08 -8.43 17.68
C SER A 173 -9.61 -8.40 17.77
N THR A 174 -10.18 -8.32 18.97
CA THR A 174 -11.63 -8.15 19.19
C THR A 174 -12.11 -6.72 18.97
N GLU A 175 -11.20 -5.74 18.96
CA GLU A 175 -11.53 -4.33 18.70
C GLU A 175 -11.37 -3.96 17.22
N ALA A 176 -10.88 -4.89 16.40
CA ALA A 176 -10.60 -4.64 15.00
C ALA A 176 -11.83 -4.87 14.12
N ASP A 177 -11.95 -4.04 13.10
CA ASP A 177 -12.92 -4.20 12.02
C ASP A 177 -12.38 -5.14 10.93
N VAL A 178 -11.06 -5.15 10.72
CA VAL A 178 -10.34 -6.05 9.81
C VAL A 178 -9.01 -6.50 10.38
N ILE A 179 -8.53 -7.66 9.94
CA ILE A 179 -7.23 -8.22 10.34
C ILE A 179 -6.28 -8.17 9.14
N PHE A 180 -5.23 -7.37 9.25
CA PHE A 180 -4.18 -7.33 8.25
C PHE A 180 -3.14 -8.43 8.48
N VAL A 181 -2.80 -9.15 7.40
CA VAL A 181 -1.76 -10.18 7.38
C VAL A 181 -0.52 -9.59 6.70
N PRO A 182 0.51 -9.17 7.45
CA PRO A 182 1.69 -8.49 6.91
C PRO A 182 2.71 -9.49 6.32
N PHE A 183 2.25 -10.34 5.40
CA PHE A 183 3.13 -11.19 4.60
C PHE A 183 3.52 -10.44 3.32
N PHE A 184 4.80 -10.18 3.11
CA PHE A 184 5.30 -9.51 1.91
C PHE A 184 5.38 -10.51 0.75
N ALA A 185 4.21 -11.05 0.37
CA ALA A 185 4.07 -12.13 -0.59
C ALA A 185 4.75 -11.79 -1.91
N SER A 186 4.53 -10.58 -2.44
CA SER A 186 5.12 -10.17 -3.72
C SER A 186 6.65 -10.10 -3.68
N LEU A 187 7.21 -9.62 -2.56
CA LEU A 187 8.65 -9.59 -2.35
C LEU A 187 9.24 -11.01 -2.19
N SER A 188 8.53 -11.88 -1.45
CA SER A 188 8.88 -13.29 -1.31
C SER A 188 8.98 -13.96 -2.67
N TYR A 189 7.96 -13.79 -3.52
CA TYR A 189 7.97 -14.35 -4.87
C TYR A 189 9.13 -13.80 -5.72
N ASN A 190 9.31 -12.48 -5.75
CA ASN A 190 10.33 -11.85 -6.58
C ASN A 190 11.75 -12.30 -6.20
N ARG A 191 12.01 -12.55 -4.91
CA ARG A 191 13.33 -12.97 -4.41
C ARG A 191 13.53 -14.48 -4.40
N HIS A 192 12.46 -15.26 -4.20
CA HIS A 192 12.56 -16.63 -3.73
C HIS A 192 11.64 -17.63 -4.43
N SER A 193 11.01 -17.25 -5.56
CA SER A 193 10.18 -18.17 -6.36
C SER A 193 10.96 -19.22 -7.13
N LYS A 194 12.21 -18.94 -7.49
CA LYS A 194 13.08 -19.89 -8.19
C LYS A 194 13.53 -21.00 -7.26
N VAL A 195 13.43 -22.23 -7.74
CA VAL A 195 13.96 -23.43 -7.08
C VAL A 195 15.48 -23.47 -7.27
N GLN A 196 16.22 -23.82 -6.21
CA GLN A 196 17.69 -23.91 -6.26
C GLN A 196 18.16 -25.31 -6.68
N ASN A 197 17.47 -26.37 -6.27
CA ASN A 197 17.78 -27.77 -6.59
C ASN A 197 16.56 -28.50 -7.15
N ASP A 198 16.77 -29.34 -8.16
CA ASP A 198 15.70 -30.14 -8.78
C ASP A 198 14.99 -31.02 -7.73
N GLY A 199 13.66 -30.89 -7.65
CA GLY A 199 12.81 -31.65 -6.72
C GLY A 199 12.50 -30.94 -5.39
N GLU A 200 13.16 -29.83 -5.07
CA GLU A 200 12.83 -29.04 -3.86
C GLU A 200 11.77 -27.97 -4.12
N ILE A 201 10.96 -27.65 -3.09
CA ILE A 201 10.07 -26.50 -3.16
C ILE A 201 10.86 -25.21 -3.00
N SER A 202 10.44 -24.15 -3.68
CA SER A 202 11.09 -22.84 -3.54
C SER A 202 10.88 -22.28 -2.12
N LYS A 203 11.77 -21.39 -1.67
CA LYS A 203 11.63 -20.74 -0.36
C LYS A 203 10.33 -19.91 -0.29
N ASP A 204 9.91 -19.32 -1.40
CA ASP A 204 8.59 -18.66 -1.48
C ASP A 204 7.45 -19.65 -1.23
N GLN A 205 7.48 -20.80 -1.88
CA GLN A 205 6.47 -21.84 -1.66
C GLN A 205 6.46 -22.32 -0.21
N LEU A 206 7.62 -22.53 0.41
CA LEU A 206 7.71 -22.88 1.82
C LEU A 206 7.06 -21.82 2.71
N LEU A 207 7.32 -20.53 2.46
CA LEU A 207 6.69 -19.43 3.22
C LEU A 207 5.17 -19.39 3.00
N GLN A 208 4.69 -19.63 1.78
CA GLN A 208 3.25 -19.75 1.50
C GLN A 208 2.60 -20.91 2.29
N HIS A 209 3.28 -22.06 2.44
CA HIS A 209 2.78 -23.15 3.28
C HIS A 209 2.74 -22.75 4.76
N ARG A 210 3.80 -22.13 5.28
CA ARG A 210 3.90 -21.76 6.70
C ARG A 210 2.95 -20.63 7.09
N VAL A 211 2.67 -19.67 6.20
CA VAL A 211 1.68 -18.63 6.50
C VAL A 211 0.27 -19.22 6.55
N VAL A 212 -0.05 -20.21 5.71
CA VAL A 212 -1.35 -20.91 5.78
C VAL A 212 -1.52 -21.64 7.10
N GLU A 213 -0.50 -22.38 7.52
CA GLU A 213 -0.49 -23.07 8.81
C GLU A 213 -0.62 -22.10 9.98
N PHE A 214 0.18 -21.02 9.95
CA PHE A 214 0.09 -19.96 10.95
C PHE A 214 -1.34 -19.43 11.04
N LEU A 215 -1.94 -19.00 9.92
CA LEU A 215 -3.27 -18.41 9.90
C LEU A 215 -4.32 -19.39 10.44
N LYS A 216 -4.37 -20.62 9.92
CA LYS A 216 -5.35 -21.64 10.37
C LYS A 216 -5.22 -22.01 11.84
N SER A 217 -4.04 -21.83 12.44
CA SER A 217 -3.84 -22.09 13.87
C SER A 217 -4.44 -21.00 14.79
N ARG A 218 -4.67 -19.78 14.26
CA ARG A 218 -5.11 -18.61 15.05
C ARG A 218 -6.61 -18.62 15.32
N ASP A 219 -6.99 -18.19 16.51
CA ASP A 219 -8.40 -18.13 16.91
C ASP A 219 -9.15 -17.05 16.14
N GLU A 220 -8.49 -15.95 15.78
CA GLU A 220 -9.09 -14.94 14.92
C GLU A 220 -9.45 -15.50 13.54
N TRP A 221 -8.60 -16.35 12.96
CA TRP A 221 -8.92 -17.02 11.69
C TRP A 221 -10.08 -17.98 11.84
N LYS A 222 -10.07 -18.82 12.89
CA LYS A 222 -11.15 -19.80 13.14
C LYS A 222 -12.50 -19.12 13.38
N ARG A 223 -12.52 -17.95 14.02
CA ARG A 223 -13.74 -17.20 14.38
C ARG A 223 -14.59 -16.84 13.16
N PHE A 224 -13.96 -16.39 12.08
CA PHE A 224 -14.67 -15.95 10.87
C PHE A 224 -14.25 -16.67 9.59
N GLY A 225 -13.43 -17.71 9.70
CA GLY A 225 -12.94 -18.49 8.57
C GLY A 225 -12.10 -17.68 7.59
N GLY A 226 -11.37 -16.66 8.07
CA GLY A 226 -10.54 -15.80 7.21
C GLY A 226 -11.28 -14.66 6.50
N ARG A 227 -12.60 -14.51 6.67
CA ARG A 227 -13.40 -13.51 5.93
C ARG A 227 -13.09 -12.06 6.29
N ASP A 228 -12.56 -11.82 7.49
CA ASP A 228 -12.13 -10.52 7.98
C ASP A 228 -10.61 -10.29 7.77
N HIS A 229 -9.90 -11.22 7.11
CA HIS A 229 -8.46 -11.12 6.88
C HIS A 229 -8.12 -10.48 5.54
N LEU A 230 -7.41 -9.36 5.61
CA LEU A 230 -6.80 -8.70 4.45
C LEU A 230 -5.41 -9.30 4.19
N VAL A 231 -5.31 -10.09 3.13
CA VAL A 231 -4.05 -10.61 2.59
C VAL A 231 -3.76 -9.96 1.24
N VAL A 232 -2.67 -9.22 1.14
CA VAL A 232 -2.29 -8.50 -0.08
C VAL A 232 -1.32 -9.35 -0.90
N ALA A 233 -1.65 -9.54 -2.18
CA ALA A 233 -0.87 -10.33 -3.13
C ALA A 233 -0.77 -9.57 -4.46
N HIS A 234 0.02 -8.49 -4.47
CA HIS A 234 0.07 -7.59 -5.62
C HIS A 234 0.70 -8.25 -6.86
N HIS A 235 1.78 -9.00 -6.67
CA HIS A 235 2.33 -9.83 -7.75
C HIS A 235 1.35 -10.97 -8.06
N PRO A 236 0.94 -11.19 -9.32
CA PRO A 236 -0.13 -12.14 -9.66
C PRO A 236 0.15 -13.59 -9.23
N ASN A 237 1.43 -13.94 -9.08
CA ASN A 237 1.88 -15.28 -8.70
C ASN A 237 2.29 -15.45 -7.23
N SER A 238 2.23 -14.40 -6.39
CA SER A 238 2.84 -14.45 -5.04
C SER A 238 2.09 -15.28 -4.00
N MET A 239 0.87 -15.72 -4.31
CA MET A 239 0.03 -16.53 -3.41
C MET A 239 -0.57 -17.74 -4.12
N LEU A 240 0.02 -18.23 -5.21
CA LEU A 240 -0.54 -19.33 -6.02
C LEU A 240 -0.87 -20.59 -5.21
N VAL A 241 -0.04 -20.92 -4.22
CA VAL A 241 -0.21 -22.11 -3.37
C VAL A 241 -1.10 -21.79 -2.18
N ALA A 242 -0.84 -20.67 -1.50
CA ALA A 242 -1.60 -20.28 -0.32
C ALA A 242 -3.08 -19.99 -0.64
N ARG A 243 -3.39 -19.31 -1.75
CA ARG A 243 -4.78 -18.94 -2.11
C ARG A 243 -5.69 -20.16 -2.28
N LYS A 244 -5.15 -21.28 -2.76
CA LYS A 244 -5.90 -22.55 -2.92
C LYS A 244 -6.22 -23.23 -1.58
N LYS A 245 -5.54 -22.83 -0.50
CA LYS A 245 -5.67 -23.43 0.83
C LYS A 245 -6.43 -22.54 1.80
N LEU A 246 -6.50 -21.23 1.52
CA LEU A 246 -7.19 -20.23 2.32
C LEU A 246 -8.61 -19.93 1.83
N GLY A 247 -8.90 -20.21 0.55
CA GLY A 247 -10.23 -20.14 -0.06
C GLY A 247 -10.90 -21.49 -0.13
#